data_AF-A0A661BX03-F1
#
_entry.id   AF-A0A661BX03-F1
#
_cell.length_a   1.000
_cell.length_b   1.000
_cell.length_c   1.000
_cell.angle_alpha   90.00
_cell.angle_beta   90.00
_cell.angle_gamma   90.00
#
_symmetry.space_group_name_H-M   'P 1'
#
loop_
_entity.id
_entity.type
_entity.pdbx_description
1 polymer ?
#
loop_
_entity_poly.entity_id
_entity_poly.type
_entity_poly.pdbx_seq_one_letter_code
_entity_poly.pdbx_strand_id
1 'polypeptide(L)'
;MLLNRRNFLKAITASALGSNLSACTHKRLFNPDEDIFLSGGSYLDGGSTQNALIVINITQAEKRVIETTFLPHGIYIDPNNKYRVYCFEKNGSNACEIDLQTKEVIRHLHTETNQLFSGHASISADGKMIYCVETNVDTLQGSISIRNTDTFQATQQLPTLGLSPHDCQLNGSVLTVSNTGQSSAGFHQPSLVRIDLTTEKLIERVKLDNKNLNCGHFHISDNEDIVIASAPLDTTNKNASGGISFHQQNKPTITMTEPDIVIKRMTGEA
;
A
#
# COMPACT_ATOMS: atom_id res chain seq x y z
N MET A 1 56.47 3.10 49.02
CA MET A 1 56.81 4.50 48.68
C MET A 1 55.50 5.26 48.59
N LEU A 2 55.25 6.24 49.49
CA LEU A 2 53.97 6.94 49.64
C LEU A 2 53.73 7.91 48.47
N LEU A 3 52.60 7.77 47.77
CA LEU A 3 52.20 8.68 46.69
C LEU A 3 51.87 10.07 47.24
N ASN A 4 52.65 11.06 46.83
CA ASN A 4 52.38 12.48 47.07
C ASN A 4 51.48 13.05 45.95
N ARG A 5 50.53 13.93 46.33
CA ARG A 5 49.60 14.71 45.49
C ARG A 5 50.22 15.30 44.20
N ARG A 6 51.51 15.64 44.22
CA ARG A 6 52.26 16.21 43.09
C ARG A 6 52.63 15.19 42.00
N ASN A 7 52.66 13.90 42.32
CA ASN A 7 52.85 12.81 41.36
C ASN A 7 51.51 12.29 40.79
N PHE A 8 50.40 12.50 41.50
CA PHE A 8 49.06 12.12 41.03
C PHE A 8 48.59 12.99 39.85
N LEU A 9 48.84 14.30 39.89
CA LEU A 9 48.47 15.23 38.81
C LEU A 9 49.29 15.03 37.52
N LYS A 10 50.53 14.50 37.61
CA LYS A 10 51.35 14.18 36.43
C LYS A 10 50.93 12.88 35.72
N ALA A 11 50.25 11.98 36.42
CA ALA A 11 49.75 10.73 35.83
C ALA A 11 48.45 10.94 35.00
N ILE A 12 47.71 12.02 35.26
CA ILE A 12 46.46 12.31 34.53
C ILE A 12 46.73 12.91 33.14
N THR A 13 47.83 13.66 32.97
CA THR A 13 48.15 14.30 31.68
C THR A 13 48.78 13.36 30.64
N ALA A 14 49.20 12.14 31.03
CA ALA A 14 49.78 11.15 30.11
C ALA A 14 48.80 10.01 29.75
N SER A 15 47.56 10.05 30.23
CA SER A 15 46.52 9.07 29.92
C SER A 15 45.53 9.57 28.85
N ALA A 16 45.91 10.62 28.13
CA ALA A 16 45.09 11.24 27.08
C ALA A 16 45.49 10.71 25.69
N LEU A 17 45.34 9.41 25.44
CA LEU A 17 45.26 8.82 24.10
C LEU A 17 44.49 7.50 24.20
N GLY A 18 43.23 7.65 24.56
CA GLY A 18 42.27 6.56 24.71
C GLY A 18 40.87 7.11 24.89
N SER A 19 40.58 8.24 24.25
CA SER A 19 39.21 8.63 23.97
C SER A 19 38.63 7.55 23.05
N ASN A 20 38.09 6.50 23.66
CA ASN A 20 36.89 5.89 23.14
C ASN A 20 35.84 7.01 23.11
N LEU A 21 35.91 7.85 22.07
CA LEU A 21 34.72 8.36 21.45
C LEU A 21 33.94 7.09 21.08
N SER A 22 33.17 6.58 22.04
CA SER A 22 31.90 5.96 21.71
C SER A 22 31.21 7.05 20.91
N ALA A 23 31.42 7.03 19.60
CA ALA A 23 30.64 7.80 18.69
C ALA A 23 29.22 7.48 19.12
N CYS A 24 28.49 8.49 19.60
CA CYS A 24 27.04 8.47 19.54
C CYS A 24 26.77 8.20 18.07
N THR A 25 26.67 6.92 17.72
CA THR A 25 26.42 6.50 16.37
C THR A 25 24.99 6.93 16.22
N HIS A 26 24.78 8.12 15.66
CA HIS A 26 23.46 8.62 15.38
C HIS A 26 22.85 7.56 14.46
N LYS A 27 22.06 6.67 15.04
CA LYS A 27 21.35 5.66 14.28
C LYS A 27 20.51 6.43 13.28
N ARG A 28 20.53 5.99 12.02
CA ARG A 28 19.64 6.56 11.02
C ARG A 28 18.21 6.28 11.49
N LEU A 29 17.35 7.30 11.42
CA LEU A 29 15.92 7.14 11.74
C LEU A 29 15.34 5.90 11.08
N PHE A 30 15.57 5.75 9.78
CA PHE A 30 15.11 4.59 9.06
C PHE A 30 16.17 3.49 9.18
N ASN A 31 16.05 2.73 10.27
CA ASN A 31 16.63 1.41 10.38
C ASN A 31 15.52 0.39 10.08
N PRO A 32 15.51 -0.21 8.90
CA PRO A 32 14.45 -1.14 8.50
C PRO A 32 14.47 -2.50 9.21
N ASP A 33 15.45 -2.72 10.09
CA ASP A 33 15.45 -3.85 11.02
C ASP A 33 14.79 -3.47 12.37
N GLU A 34 14.23 -2.25 12.47
CA GLU A 34 13.43 -1.75 13.59
C GLU A 34 11.94 -1.60 13.19
N ASP A 35 11.06 -1.42 14.17
CA ASP A 35 9.63 -1.26 13.94
C ASP A 35 9.32 0.14 13.36
N ILE A 36 9.07 0.19 12.06
CA ILE A 36 8.72 1.40 11.33
C ILE A 36 7.27 1.34 10.83
N PHE A 37 6.51 2.41 11.06
CA PHE A 37 5.24 2.65 10.38
C PHE A 37 5.40 3.69 9.28
N LEU A 38 4.76 3.42 8.14
CA LEU A 38 4.60 4.35 7.03
C LEU A 38 3.13 4.68 6.89
N SER A 39 2.80 5.95 6.74
CA SER A 39 1.42 6.42 6.55
C SER A 39 1.40 7.60 5.61
N GLY A 40 0.41 7.68 4.73
CA GLY A 40 0.05 8.95 4.12
C GLY A 40 -0.63 9.83 5.15
N GLY A 41 -0.47 11.14 5.02
CA GLY A 41 -1.21 12.08 5.84
C GLY A 41 -1.22 13.47 5.25
N SER A 42 -2.14 14.29 5.77
CA SER A 42 -2.23 15.71 5.46
C SER A 42 -2.16 16.55 6.73
N TYR A 43 -1.57 17.74 6.64
CA TYR A 43 -1.51 18.71 7.73
C TYR A 43 -1.71 20.13 7.19
N LEU A 44 -2.05 21.06 8.07
CA LEU A 44 -2.14 22.47 7.72
C LEU A 44 -0.79 23.15 7.97
N ASP A 45 -0.28 23.86 6.97
CA ASP A 45 0.86 24.77 7.10
C ASP A 45 0.60 26.05 6.31
N GLY A 46 0.86 27.20 6.94
CA GLY A 46 0.63 28.52 6.33
C GLY A 46 -0.80 28.77 5.83
N GLY A 47 -1.81 28.05 6.33
CA GLY A 47 -3.20 28.12 5.87
C GLY A 47 -3.52 27.26 4.64
N SER A 48 -2.59 26.42 4.21
CA SER A 48 -2.73 25.48 3.10
C SER A 48 -2.59 24.03 3.56
N THR A 49 -3.34 23.11 2.95
CA THR A 49 -3.20 21.67 3.21
C THR A 49 -1.96 21.16 2.49
N GLN A 50 -1.05 20.58 3.26
CA GLN A 50 0.13 19.85 2.78
C GLN A 50 -0.13 18.35 2.87
N ASN A 51 0.42 17.59 1.93
CA ASN A 51 0.38 16.14 1.94
C ASN A 51 1.80 15.60 2.18
N ALA A 52 1.89 14.45 2.83
CA ALA A 52 3.18 13.84 3.11
C ALA A 52 3.11 12.32 3.30
N LEU A 53 4.25 11.68 3.10
CA LEU A 53 4.58 10.40 3.71
C LEU A 53 5.10 10.66 5.13
N ILE A 54 4.44 10.07 6.11
CA ILE A 54 4.79 10.09 7.53
C ILE A 54 5.51 8.77 7.87
N VAL A 55 6.72 8.90 8.41
CA VAL A 55 7.56 7.78 8.86
C VAL A 55 7.67 7.85 10.37
N ILE A 56 7.26 6.80 11.08
CA ILE A 56 7.35 6.71 12.54
C ILE A 56 8.25 5.54 12.90
N ASN A 57 9.38 5.81 13.56
CA ASN A 57 10.20 4.78 14.17
C ASN A 57 9.82 4.68 15.65
N ILE A 58 9.20 3.55 16.03
CA ILE A 58 8.73 3.34 17.39
C ILE A 58 9.91 3.10 18.33
N THR A 59 10.92 2.36 17.89
CA THR A 59 12.11 2.02 18.68
C THR A 59 12.91 3.25 19.08
N GLN A 60 13.03 4.22 18.18
CA GLN A 60 13.74 5.48 18.40
C GLN A 60 12.82 6.59 18.96
N ALA A 61 11.50 6.35 19.00
CA ALA A 61 10.48 7.36 19.32
C ALA A 61 10.60 8.64 18.48
N GLU A 62 10.95 8.49 17.20
CA GLU A 62 11.15 9.58 16.26
C GLU A 62 10.14 9.52 15.11
N LYS A 63 9.81 10.70 14.55
CA LYS A 63 8.99 10.82 13.35
C LYS A 63 9.67 11.66 12.28
N ARG A 64 9.37 11.38 11.02
CA ARG A 64 9.68 12.26 9.89
C ARG A 64 8.49 12.43 8.96
N VAL A 65 8.50 13.56 8.29
CA VAL A 65 7.51 13.99 7.31
C VAL A 65 8.28 14.25 6.03
N ILE A 66 7.87 13.59 4.95
CA ILE A 66 8.42 13.78 3.60
C ILE A 66 7.26 14.31 2.76
N GLU A 67 7.35 15.58 2.34
CA GLU A 67 6.28 16.25 1.59
C GLU A 67 6.05 15.59 0.23
N THR A 68 4.79 15.47 -0.15
CA THR A 68 4.33 14.92 -1.43
C THR A 68 3.30 15.85 -2.04
N THR A 69 3.15 15.80 -3.37
CA THR A 69 2.19 16.64 -4.10
C THR A 69 0.76 16.13 -4.01
N PHE A 70 0.56 14.91 -3.51
CA PHE A 70 -0.73 14.23 -3.33
C PHE A 70 -0.73 13.48 -1.99
N LEU A 71 -1.90 13.10 -1.47
CA LEU A 71 -2.01 12.27 -0.26
C LEU A 71 -1.63 10.82 -0.59
N PRO A 72 -0.52 10.26 -0.06
CA PRO A 72 -0.18 8.86 -0.29
C PRO A 72 -1.28 7.94 0.22
N HIS A 73 -1.84 7.11 -0.66
CA HIS A 73 -2.86 6.13 -0.29
C HIS A 73 -2.24 4.73 -0.22
N GLY A 74 -1.84 4.18 -1.37
CA GLY A 74 -1.05 2.95 -1.41
C GLY A 74 0.42 3.26 -1.18
N ILE A 75 1.05 2.54 -0.25
CA ILE A 75 2.46 2.69 0.11
C ILE A 75 3.13 1.33 0.01
N TYR A 76 4.12 1.21 -0.86
CA TYR A 76 4.77 -0.05 -1.17
C TYR A 76 6.28 0.08 -1.02
N ILE A 77 6.88 -0.80 -0.23
CA ILE A 77 8.33 -0.88 -0.07
C ILE A 77 8.87 -1.81 -1.16
N ASP A 78 9.94 -1.40 -1.85
CA ASP A 78 10.64 -2.27 -2.80
C ASP A 78 11.20 -3.49 -2.04
N PRO A 79 10.86 -4.73 -2.46
CA PRO A 79 11.30 -5.95 -1.77
C PRO A 79 12.82 -6.14 -1.78
N ASN A 80 13.53 -5.54 -2.74
CA ASN A 80 14.99 -5.60 -2.85
C ASN A 80 15.69 -4.38 -2.26
N ASN A 81 14.97 -3.29 -2.01
CA ASN A 81 15.52 -2.08 -1.44
C ASN A 81 14.54 -1.46 -0.43
N LYS A 82 14.71 -1.84 0.83
CA LYS A 82 13.95 -1.34 1.98
C LYS A 82 13.91 0.19 2.15
N TYR A 83 14.81 0.94 1.50
CA TYR A 83 14.81 2.40 1.52
C TYR A 83 14.00 3.05 0.40
N ARG A 84 13.57 2.27 -0.59
CA ARG A 84 12.82 2.73 -1.75
C ARG A 84 11.35 2.45 -1.54
N VAL A 85 10.54 3.50 -1.60
CA VAL A 85 9.10 3.44 -1.40
C VAL A 85 8.37 4.01 -2.59
N TYR A 86 7.26 3.38 -2.96
CA TYR A 86 6.34 3.87 -3.98
C TYR A 86 5.03 4.25 -3.33
N CYS A 87 4.59 5.47 -3.62
CA CYS A 87 3.33 6.03 -3.13
C CYS A 87 2.39 6.25 -4.30
N PHE A 88 1.12 5.89 -4.14
CA PHE A 88 0.08 6.04 -5.15
C PHE A 88 -1.09 6.87 -4.62
N GLU A 89 -1.60 7.77 -5.45
CA GLU A 89 -2.82 8.52 -5.17
C GLU A 89 -4.06 7.65 -5.42
N LYS A 90 -5.08 7.74 -4.54
CA LYS A 90 -6.38 7.10 -4.76
C LYS A 90 -7.23 7.95 -5.69
N ASN A 91 -7.78 7.34 -6.74
CA ASN A 91 -8.63 7.99 -7.74
C ASN A 91 -7.97 9.24 -8.35
N GLY A 92 -6.66 9.18 -8.55
CA GLY A 92 -5.85 10.30 -9.01
C GLY A 92 -4.81 9.85 -10.03
N SER A 93 -4.17 10.82 -10.69
CA SER A 93 -3.18 10.54 -11.71
C SER A 93 -1.75 10.56 -11.17
N ASN A 94 -1.55 10.75 -9.86
CA ASN A 94 -0.22 10.92 -9.28
C ASN A 94 0.29 9.67 -8.58
N ALA A 95 1.58 9.43 -8.73
CA ALA A 95 2.37 8.54 -7.89
C ALA A 95 3.79 9.12 -7.73
N CYS A 96 4.55 8.61 -6.78
CA CYS A 96 5.95 8.99 -6.65
C CYS A 96 6.82 7.86 -6.08
N GLU A 97 8.11 7.93 -6.38
CA GLU A 97 9.15 7.17 -5.71
C GLU A 97 9.85 8.03 -4.67
N ILE A 98 10.05 7.50 -3.48
CA ILE A 98 10.71 8.16 -2.35
C ILE A 98 11.89 7.32 -1.90
N ASP A 99 13.02 7.98 -1.65
CA ASP A 99 14.16 7.40 -0.94
C ASP A 99 14.11 7.83 0.53
N LEU A 100 13.98 6.86 1.44
CA LEU A 100 13.89 7.09 2.88
C LEU A 100 15.22 7.46 3.54
N GLN A 101 16.36 7.22 2.89
CA GLN A 101 17.67 7.69 3.35
C GLN A 101 17.84 9.19 3.11
N THR A 102 17.61 9.63 1.87
CA THR A 102 17.74 11.04 1.48
C THR A 102 16.53 11.86 1.93
N LYS A 103 15.38 11.20 2.11
CA LYS A 103 14.08 11.80 2.47
C LYS A 103 13.50 12.64 1.35
N GLU A 104 13.73 12.23 0.12
CA GLU A 104 13.37 13.00 -1.06
C GLU A 104 12.45 12.18 -1.96
N VAL A 105 11.53 12.89 -2.62
CA VAL A 105 10.86 12.36 -3.80
C VAL A 105 11.89 12.29 -4.92
N ILE A 106 12.23 11.07 -5.33
CA ILE A 106 13.21 10.82 -6.39
C ILE A 106 12.62 11.11 -7.76
N ARG A 107 11.33 10.77 -7.95
CA ARG A 107 10.60 11.04 -9.20
C ARG A 107 9.10 10.97 -9.01
N HIS A 108 8.41 11.75 -9.84
CA HIS A 108 6.96 11.73 -9.98
C HIS A 108 6.55 10.85 -11.16
N LEU A 109 5.36 10.29 -11.04
CA LEU A 109 4.80 9.27 -11.91
C LEU A 109 3.36 9.64 -12.21
N HIS A 110 2.96 9.41 -13.45
CA HIS A 110 1.60 9.67 -13.87
C HIS A 110 0.97 8.47 -14.56
N THR A 111 -0.36 8.40 -14.45
CA THR A 111 -1.17 7.58 -15.33
C THR A 111 -1.12 8.10 -16.76
N GLU A 112 -1.49 7.25 -17.71
CA GLU A 112 -1.80 7.69 -19.07
C GLU A 112 -3.02 8.61 -19.09
N THR A 113 -3.21 9.33 -20.20
CA THR A 113 -4.38 10.21 -20.37
C THR A 113 -5.69 9.44 -20.18
N ASN A 114 -6.66 10.04 -19.48
CA ASN A 114 -7.96 9.45 -19.13
C ASN A 114 -7.90 8.18 -18.27
N GLN A 115 -6.78 7.94 -17.57
CA GLN A 115 -6.65 6.88 -16.58
C GLN A 115 -6.39 7.49 -15.20
N LEU A 116 -6.90 6.85 -14.15
CA LEU A 116 -6.63 7.19 -12.76
C LEU A 116 -6.14 5.94 -12.01
N PHE A 117 -5.14 6.09 -11.16
CA PHE A 117 -4.77 5.03 -10.23
C PHE A 117 -5.93 4.76 -9.26
N SER A 118 -6.18 3.49 -8.98
CA SER A 118 -7.06 3.07 -7.88
C SER A 118 -6.50 3.45 -6.51
N GLY A 119 -5.21 3.78 -6.44
CA GLY A 119 -4.43 3.91 -5.21
C GLY A 119 -3.75 2.60 -4.80
N HIS A 120 -4.03 1.48 -5.47
CA HIS A 120 -3.45 0.19 -5.16
C HIS A 120 -2.60 -0.39 -6.30
N ALA A 121 -1.55 -1.10 -5.91
CA ALA A 121 -0.62 -1.81 -6.77
C ALA A 121 -0.10 -3.08 -6.08
N SER A 122 0.61 -3.93 -6.84
CA SER A 122 1.38 -5.06 -6.31
C SER A 122 2.76 -5.08 -6.96
N ILE A 123 3.81 -5.48 -6.23
CA ILE A 123 5.17 -5.58 -6.76
C ILE A 123 5.51 -7.06 -6.99
N SER A 124 6.22 -7.38 -8.07
CA SER A 124 6.72 -8.74 -8.31
C SER A 124 7.70 -9.15 -7.21
N ALA A 125 7.78 -10.45 -6.92
CA ALA A 125 8.68 -10.97 -5.88
C ALA A 125 10.16 -10.63 -6.14
N ASP A 126 10.54 -10.50 -7.41
CA ASP A 126 11.89 -10.09 -7.81
C ASP A 126 12.07 -8.55 -7.87
N GLY A 127 11.04 -7.77 -7.51
CA GLY A 127 11.07 -6.32 -7.41
C GLY A 127 11.22 -5.59 -8.75
N LYS A 128 11.15 -6.27 -9.90
CA LYS A 128 11.40 -5.67 -11.23
C LYS A 128 10.16 -5.07 -11.87
N MET A 129 8.98 -5.50 -11.45
CA MET A 129 7.70 -5.07 -12.00
C MET A 129 6.78 -4.60 -10.88
N ILE A 130 6.01 -3.56 -11.17
CA ILE A 130 4.89 -3.12 -10.35
C ILE A 130 3.62 -3.10 -11.21
N TYR A 131 2.58 -3.72 -10.68
CA TYR A 131 1.28 -3.91 -11.32
C TYR A 131 0.33 -2.86 -10.76
N CYS A 132 0.15 -1.76 -11.49
CA CYS A 132 -0.73 -0.68 -11.09
C CYS A 132 -2.15 -0.94 -11.58
N VAL A 133 -3.12 -0.86 -10.69
CA VAL A 133 -4.52 -1.00 -11.07
C VAL A 133 -5.11 0.38 -11.31
N GLU A 134 -5.61 0.58 -12.53
CA GLU A 134 -6.04 1.88 -13.06
C GLU A 134 -7.48 1.81 -13.58
N THR A 135 -8.19 2.94 -13.55
CA THR A 135 -9.57 3.06 -14.01
C THR A 135 -9.65 4.11 -15.11
N ASN A 136 -10.31 3.77 -16.22
CA ASN A 136 -10.62 4.74 -17.25
C ASN A 136 -11.71 5.71 -16.78
N VAL A 137 -11.47 7.01 -16.92
CA VAL A 137 -12.36 8.06 -16.38
C VAL A 137 -13.76 8.02 -17.00
N ASP A 138 -13.86 7.77 -18.30
CA ASP A 138 -15.12 7.87 -19.03
C ASP A 138 -15.95 6.59 -18.95
N THR A 139 -15.29 5.44 -19.04
CA THR A 139 -15.95 4.12 -19.17
C THR A 139 -15.96 3.33 -17.88
N LEU A 140 -15.18 3.76 -16.88
CA LEU A 140 -14.91 3.02 -15.64
C LEU A 140 -14.21 1.68 -15.86
N GLN A 141 -13.80 1.34 -17.08
CA GLN A 141 -13.12 0.07 -17.35
C GLN A 141 -11.77 0.03 -16.63
N GLY A 142 -11.54 -1.07 -15.91
CA GLY A 142 -10.31 -1.25 -15.19
C GLY A 142 -9.19 -1.85 -16.05
N SER A 143 -7.98 -1.36 -15.85
CA SER A 143 -6.76 -1.87 -16.48
C SER A 143 -5.67 -2.15 -15.45
N ILE A 144 -4.74 -3.03 -15.81
CA ILE A 144 -3.53 -3.37 -15.06
C ILE A 144 -2.37 -2.87 -15.89
N SER A 145 -1.79 -1.74 -15.49
CA SER A 145 -0.60 -1.18 -16.12
C SER A 145 0.64 -1.81 -15.48
N ILE A 146 1.37 -2.61 -16.25
CA ILE A 146 2.60 -3.28 -15.83
C ILE A 146 3.76 -2.34 -16.07
N ARG A 147 4.47 -1.94 -15.01
CA ARG A 147 5.56 -0.96 -15.09
C ARG A 147 6.86 -1.58 -14.60
N ASN A 148 7.96 -1.32 -15.30
CA ASN A 148 9.29 -1.68 -14.84
C ASN A 148 9.67 -0.80 -13.64
N THR A 149 10.14 -1.34 -12.53
CA THR A 149 10.42 -0.54 -11.32
C THR A 149 11.66 0.35 -11.45
N ASP A 150 12.62 0.05 -12.33
CA ASP A 150 13.81 0.87 -12.54
C ASP A 150 13.49 2.15 -13.33
N THR A 151 12.60 2.08 -14.33
CA THR A 151 12.25 3.22 -15.19
C THR A 151 10.85 3.77 -14.96
N PHE A 152 9.98 2.97 -14.34
CA PHE A 152 8.53 3.15 -14.22
C PHE A 152 7.74 3.28 -15.52
N GLN A 153 8.37 3.02 -16.65
CA GLN A 153 7.67 2.99 -17.92
C GLN A 153 6.70 1.81 -17.93
N ALA A 154 5.48 2.05 -18.41
CA ALA A 154 4.53 1.00 -18.69
C ALA A 154 5.05 0.14 -19.84
N THR A 155 5.24 -1.15 -19.59
CA THR A 155 5.70 -2.12 -20.57
C THR A 155 4.54 -2.82 -21.26
N GLN A 156 3.41 -2.92 -20.57
CA GLN A 156 2.22 -3.64 -21.03
C GLN A 156 0.99 -3.19 -20.23
N GLN A 157 -0.19 -3.38 -20.81
CA GLN A 157 -1.46 -3.20 -20.12
C GLN A 157 -2.38 -4.40 -20.35
N LEU A 158 -3.01 -4.89 -19.29
CA LEU A 158 -4.00 -5.97 -19.32
C LEU A 158 -5.36 -5.47 -18.81
N PRO A 159 -6.50 -6.03 -19.27
CA PRO A 159 -7.79 -5.69 -18.70
C PRO A 159 -7.97 -6.35 -17.32
N THR A 160 -8.55 -5.63 -16.37
CA THR A 160 -9.02 -6.21 -15.09
C THR A 160 -10.27 -7.07 -15.26
N LEU A 161 -10.90 -6.98 -16.45
CA LEU A 161 -12.17 -7.61 -16.79
C LEU A 161 -13.36 -7.14 -15.93
N GLY A 162 -13.26 -5.96 -15.31
CA GLY A 162 -14.32 -5.34 -14.54
C GLY A 162 -14.33 -3.82 -14.64
N LEU A 163 -15.15 -3.21 -13.78
CA LEU A 163 -15.29 -1.76 -13.69
C LEU A 163 -14.82 -1.26 -12.32
N SER A 164 -14.31 -0.03 -12.29
CA SER A 164 -13.86 0.68 -11.09
C SER A 164 -13.03 -0.21 -10.17
N PRO A 165 -11.90 -0.75 -10.65
CA PRO A 165 -11.06 -1.59 -9.82
C PRO A 165 -10.51 -0.80 -8.62
N HIS A 166 -10.36 -1.47 -7.49
CA HIS A 166 -10.04 -0.86 -6.21
C HIS A 166 -8.74 -1.40 -5.62
N ASP A 167 -8.66 -2.71 -5.40
CA ASP A 167 -7.55 -3.35 -4.69
C ASP A 167 -6.92 -4.47 -5.52
N CYS A 168 -5.69 -4.86 -5.21
CA CYS A 168 -5.05 -6.01 -5.82
C CYS A 168 -3.99 -6.68 -4.93
N GLN A 169 -3.80 -7.97 -5.14
CA GLN A 169 -2.77 -8.78 -4.50
C GLN A 169 -2.17 -9.74 -5.52
N LEU A 170 -0.84 -9.75 -5.61
CA LEU A 170 -0.08 -10.72 -6.39
C LEU A 170 0.28 -11.93 -5.52
N ASN A 171 0.03 -13.13 -6.03
CA ASN A 171 0.53 -14.38 -5.46
C ASN A 171 1.16 -15.25 -6.57
N GLY A 172 2.48 -15.43 -6.53
CA GLY A 172 3.23 -16.06 -7.62
C GLY A 172 3.04 -15.31 -8.94
N SER A 173 2.49 -15.98 -9.95
CA SER A 173 2.13 -15.38 -11.25
C SER A 173 0.68 -14.87 -11.30
N VAL A 174 -0.11 -15.07 -10.25
CA VAL A 174 -1.55 -14.78 -10.26
C VAL A 174 -1.81 -13.44 -9.61
N LEU A 175 -2.32 -12.48 -10.40
CA LEU A 175 -2.81 -11.22 -9.88
C LEU A 175 -4.31 -11.34 -9.64
N THR A 176 -4.72 -11.10 -8.40
CA THR A 176 -6.13 -10.94 -8.04
C THR A 176 -6.44 -9.46 -7.98
N VAL A 177 -7.48 -9.03 -8.69
CA VAL A 177 -7.94 -7.64 -8.75
C VAL A 177 -9.38 -7.55 -8.28
N SER A 178 -9.63 -6.63 -7.37
CA SER A 178 -10.96 -6.30 -6.89
C SER A 178 -11.61 -5.25 -7.78
N ASN A 179 -12.76 -5.58 -8.37
CA ASN A 179 -13.57 -4.70 -9.19
C ASN A 179 -14.84 -4.32 -8.43
N THR A 180 -15.00 -3.05 -8.09
CA THR A 180 -16.12 -2.56 -7.26
C THR A 180 -17.31 -2.07 -8.08
N GLY A 181 -17.08 -1.74 -9.35
CA GLY A 181 -18.07 -1.08 -10.20
C GLY A 181 -19.16 -2.01 -10.72
N GLN A 182 -20.34 -1.44 -10.91
CA GLN A 182 -21.49 -2.09 -11.54
C GLN A 182 -21.93 -1.28 -12.76
N SER A 183 -22.25 -1.95 -13.87
CA SER A 183 -22.85 -1.26 -15.01
C SER A 183 -24.36 -1.09 -14.83
N SER A 184 -24.94 -0.02 -15.37
CA SER A 184 -26.38 0.25 -15.27
C SER A 184 -27.26 -0.86 -15.86
N ALA A 185 -26.76 -1.56 -16.89
CA ALA A 185 -27.44 -2.73 -17.48
C ALA A 185 -27.27 -4.03 -16.65
N GLY A 186 -26.49 -4.00 -15.58
CA GLY A 186 -26.23 -5.14 -14.70
C GLY A 186 -25.32 -6.23 -15.29
N PHE A 187 -24.75 -6.02 -16.48
CA PHE A 187 -23.83 -6.97 -17.11
C PHE A 187 -22.50 -7.07 -16.35
N HIS A 188 -21.89 -5.93 -16.01
CA HIS A 188 -20.75 -5.88 -15.11
C HIS A 188 -21.27 -5.79 -13.68
N GLN A 189 -20.81 -6.73 -12.86
CA GLN A 189 -21.12 -6.83 -11.44
C GLN A 189 -19.80 -6.81 -10.66
N PRO A 190 -19.80 -6.30 -9.42
CA PRO A 190 -18.63 -6.35 -8.56
C PRO A 190 -18.11 -7.77 -8.42
N SER A 191 -16.79 -7.92 -8.49
CA SER A 191 -16.14 -9.23 -8.40
C SER A 191 -14.65 -9.11 -8.11
N LEU A 192 -14.07 -10.16 -7.52
CA LEU A 192 -12.65 -10.40 -7.62
C LEU A 192 -12.36 -11.17 -8.90
N VAL A 193 -11.34 -10.75 -9.63
CA VAL A 193 -10.88 -11.40 -10.86
C VAL A 193 -9.45 -11.85 -10.66
N ARG A 194 -9.19 -13.15 -10.88
CA ARG A 194 -7.86 -13.77 -10.79
C ARG A 194 -7.32 -13.99 -12.20
N ILE A 195 -6.18 -13.39 -12.51
CA ILE A 195 -5.53 -13.45 -13.82
C ILE A 195 -4.14 -14.04 -13.65
N ASP A 196 -3.81 -15.05 -14.44
CA ASP A 196 -2.43 -15.53 -14.56
C ASP A 196 -1.67 -14.57 -15.47
N LEU A 197 -0.66 -13.88 -14.95
CA LEU A 197 0.13 -12.89 -15.67
C LEU A 197 1.11 -13.50 -16.68
N THR A 198 1.40 -14.81 -16.59
CA THR A 198 2.28 -15.50 -17.55
C THR A 198 1.50 -15.90 -18.80
N THR A 199 0.26 -16.36 -18.62
CA THR A 199 -0.60 -16.77 -19.74
C THR A 199 -1.58 -15.69 -20.19
N GLU A 200 -1.71 -14.62 -19.40
CA GLU A 200 -2.66 -13.51 -19.58
C GLU A 200 -4.12 -13.95 -19.59
N LYS A 201 -4.42 -15.08 -18.94
CA LYS A 201 -5.75 -15.69 -18.92
C LYS A 201 -6.43 -15.49 -17.59
N LEU A 202 -7.74 -15.27 -17.68
CA LEU A 202 -8.65 -15.39 -16.55
C LEU A 202 -8.57 -16.81 -15.99
N ILE A 203 -8.21 -16.92 -14.71
CA ILE A 203 -8.33 -18.15 -13.93
C ILE A 203 -9.75 -18.28 -13.38
N GLU A 204 -10.22 -17.22 -12.72
CA GLU A 204 -11.46 -17.25 -11.95
C GLU A 204 -12.06 -15.86 -11.77
N ARG A 205 -13.39 -15.82 -11.70
CA ARG A 205 -14.14 -14.63 -11.26
C ARG A 205 -14.99 -15.00 -10.05
N VAL A 206 -14.63 -14.43 -8.89
CA VAL A 206 -15.35 -14.61 -7.64
C VAL A 206 -16.38 -13.50 -7.50
N LYS A 207 -17.64 -13.88 -7.30
CA LYS A 207 -18.74 -12.96 -7.00
C LYS A 207 -19.22 -13.20 -5.57
N LEU A 208 -19.79 -12.15 -4.98
CA LEU A 208 -20.47 -12.26 -3.69
C LEU A 208 -21.88 -12.83 -3.89
N ASP A 209 -22.35 -13.59 -2.91
CA ASP A 209 -23.74 -14.05 -2.80
C ASP A 209 -24.69 -12.88 -2.42
N ASN A 210 -24.19 -11.88 -1.70
CA ASN A 210 -24.89 -10.62 -1.44
C ASN A 210 -24.68 -9.61 -2.57
N LYS A 211 -25.74 -9.36 -3.34
CA LYS A 211 -25.73 -8.45 -4.51
C LYS A 211 -25.72 -6.96 -4.18
N ASN A 212 -25.86 -6.60 -2.90
CA ASN A 212 -25.84 -5.19 -2.48
C ASN A 212 -24.45 -4.73 -2.03
N LEU A 213 -23.47 -5.63 -2.07
CA LEU A 213 -22.10 -5.41 -1.62
C LEU A 213 -21.14 -5.42 -2.80
N ASN A 214 -20.12 -4.58 -2.73
CA ASN A 214 -18.98 -4.64 -3.64
C ASN A 214 -17.88 -5.57 -3.08
N CYS A 215 -16.89 -5.90 -3.91
CA CYS A 215 -15.63 -6.45 -3.41
C CYS A 215 -14.74 -5.24 -3.13
N GLY A 216 -14.51 -4.88 -1.87
CA GLY A 216 -13.63 -3.79 -1.49
C GLY A 216 -12.19 -4.29 -1.39
N HIS A 217 -11.67 -4.30 -0.17
CA HIS A 217 -10.40 -4.95 0.16
C HIS A 217 -10.55 -6.46 0.30
N PHE A 218 -9.44 -7.17 0.13
CA PHE A 218 -9.40 -8.59 0.37
C PHE A 218 -8.01 -9.04 0.82
N HIS A 219 -7.94 -10.25 1.35
CA HIS A 219 -6.69 -10.90 1.68
C HIS A 219 -6.75 -12.36 1.23
N ILE A 220 -5.69 -12.80 0.57
CA ILE A 220 -5.47 -14.20 0.20
C ILE A 220 -4.50 -14.83 1.20
N SER A 221 -4.94 -15.91 1.84
CA SER A 221 -4.12 -16.71 2.75
C SER A 221 -3.20 -17.68 2.01
N ASP A 222 -2.25 -18.29 2.73
CA ASP A 222 -1.32 -19.30 2.18
C ASP A 222 -2.02 -20.52 1.56
N ASN A 223 -3.25 -20.82 1.98
CA ASN A 223 -4.06 -21.92 1.43
C ASN A 223 -4.96 -21.48 0.26
N GLU A 224 -4.74 -20.29 -0.31
CA GLU A 224 -5.55 -19.68 -1.37
C GLU A 224 -6.99 -19.32 -0.96
N ASP A 225 -7.34 -19.44 0.32
CA ASP A 225 -8.62 -18.94 0.82
C ASP A 225 -8.62 -17.41 0.82
N ILE A 226 -9.75 -16.81 0.44
CA ILE A 226 -9.91 -15.36 0.30
C ILE A 226 -10.92 -14.85 1.32
N VAL A 227 -10.52 -13.83 2.08
CA VAL A 227 -11.41 -13.02 2.92
C VAL A 227 -11.63 -11.68 2.23
N ILE A 228 -12.88 -11.26 2.09
CA ILE A 228 -13.27 -10.05 1.35
C ILE A 228 -13.98 -9.11 2.31
N ALA A 229 -13.47 -7.89 2.45
CA ALA A 229 -14.14 -6.79 3.11
C ALA A 229 -14.90 -5.96 2.06
N SER A 230 -16.18 -5.74 2.31
CA SER A 230 -17.12 -5.19 1.34
C SER A 230 -17.76 -3.92 1.83
N ALA A 231 -17.96 -2.97 0.93
CA ALA A 231 -18.78 -1.79 1.14
C ALA A 231 -20.15 -1.95 0.43
N PRO A 232 -21.19 -1.23 0.87
CA PRO A 232 -22.46 -1.14 0.15
C PRO A 232 -22.30 -0.54 -1.25
N LEU A 233 -23.06 -1.06 -2.22
CA LEU A 233 -23.14 -0.46 -3.56
C LEU A 233 -23.93 0.85 -3.59
N ASP A 234 -24.94 0.98 -2.73
CA ASP A 234 -25.66 2.22 -2.55
C ASP A 234 -24.85 3.19 -1.68
N THR A 235 -24.13 4.09 -2.33
CA THR A 235 -23.32 5.12 -1.68
C THR A 235 -24.15 6.29 -1.13
N THR A 236 -25.47 6.34 -1.42
CA THR A 236 -26.35 7.40 -0.90
C THR A 236 -26.73 7.15 0.56
N ASN A 237 -26.79 5.89 0.98
CA ASN A 237 -27.07 5.52 2.37
C ASN A 237 -25.78 5.39 3.20
N LYS A 238 -25.40 6.47 3.87
CA LYS A 238 -24.20 6.51 4.74
C LYS A 238 -24.24 5.58 5.96
N ASN A 239 -25.41 5.01 6.27
CA ASN A 239 -25.58 4.08 7.39
C ASN A 239 -25.66 2.62 6.92
N ALA A 240 -25.54 2.35 5.62
CA ALA A 240 -25.54 0.98 5.13
C ALA A 240 -24.31 0.23 5.65
N SER A 241 -24.53 -0.99 6.14
CA SER A 241 -23.45 -1.85 6.62
C SER A 241 -22.74 -2.49 5.43
N GLY A 242 -21.41 -2.54 5.52
CA GLY A 242 -20.58 -3.40 4.69
C GLY A 242 -20.77 -4.88 5.05
N GLY A 243 -19.80 -5.70 4.68
CA GLY A 243 -19.82 -7.12 5.00
C GLY A 243 -18.45 -7.76 4.92
N ILE A 244 -18.36 -8.97 5.46
CA ILE A 244 -17.22 -9.88 5.27
C ILE A 244 -17.71 -11.08 4.50
N SER A 245 -16.97 -11.46 3.46
CA SER A 245 -17.24 -12.68 2.69
C SER A 245 -16.04 -13.60 2.71
N PHE A 246 -16.30 -14.91 2.68
CA PHE A 246 -15.27 -15.93 2.54
C PHE A 246 -15.43 -16.66 1.22
N HIS A 247 -14.33 -16.88 0.54
CA HIS A 247 -14.27 -17.70 -0.65
C HIS A 247 -13.16 -18.74 -0.49
N GLN A 248 -13.50 -20.01 -0.75
CA GLN A 248 -12.56 -21.12 -0.80
C GLN A 248 -12.68 -21.78 -2.16
N GLN A 249 -11.57 -22.34 -2.65
CA GLN A 249 -11.55 -22.97 -3.96
C GLN A 249 -12.63 -24.05 -4.11
N ASN A 250 -13.36 -24.01 -5.22
CA ASN A 250 -14.47 -24.93 -5.53
C ASN A 250 -15.65 -24.89 -4.54
N LYS A 251 -15.75 -23.88 -3.68
CA LYS A 251 -16.92 -23.66 -2.82
C LYS A 251 -17.61 -22.35 -3.19
N PRO A 252 -18.94 -22.24 -2.94
CA PRO A 252 -19.62 -20.96 -3.05
C PRO A 252 -19.00 -19.92 -2.11
N THR A 253 -18.94 -18.68 -2.56
CA THR A 253 -18.66 -17.53 -1.69
C THR A 253 -19.82 -17.37 -0.71
N ILE A 254 -19.50 -17.12 0.56
CA ILE A 254 -20.50 -16.92 1.62
C ILE A 254 -20.25 -15.56 2.27
N THR A 255 -21.26 -14.69 2.28
CA THR A 255 -21.26 -13.46 3.08
C THR A 255 -21.69 -13.78 4.51
N MET A 256 -20.93 -13.30 5.49
CA MET A 256 -21.29 -13.43 6.90
C MET A 256 -22.59 -12.69 7.21
N THR A 257 -23.53 -13.38 7.82
CA THR A 257 -24.75 -12.79 8.40
C THR A 257 -24.77 -12.86 9.92
N GLU A 258 -23.87 -13.62 10.53
CA GLU A 258 -23.78 -13.85 11.97
C GLU A 258 -22.34 -13.72 12.48
N PRO A 259 -22.12 -13.31 13.75
CA PRO A 259 -23.15 -12.84 14.67
C PRO A 259 -23.70 -11.47 14.25
N ASP A 260 -25.03 -11.34 14.18
CA ASP A 260 -25.75 -10.17 13.67
C ASP A 260 -25.31 -8.85 14.35
N ILE A 261 -24.99 -8.91 15.64
CA ILE A 261 -24.51 -7.76 16.42
C ILE A 261 -23.18 -7.20 15.93
N VAL A 262 -22.34 -8.02 15.30
CA VAL A 262 -21.08 -7.59 14.68
C VAL A 262 -21.36 -7.02 13.29
N ILE A 263 -22.07 -7.75 12.45
CA ILE A 263 -22.30 -7.38 11.04
C ILE A 263 -23.03 -6.04 10.93
N LYS A 264 -24.08 -5.79 11.73
CA LYS A 264 -24.82 -4.52 11.72
C LYS A 264 -24.01 -3.30 12.16
N ARG A 265 -22.82 -3.50 12.76
CA ARG A 265 -21.92 -2.43 13.20
C ARG A 265 -20.76 -2.20 12.25
N MET A 266 -20.66 -2.96 11.17
CA MET A 266 -19.66 -2.78 10.12
C MET A 266 -20.09 -1.65 9.18
N THR A 267 -20.15 -0.42 9.69
CA THR A 267 -20.46 0.77 8.89
C THR A 267 -19.21 1.36 8.27
N GLY A 268 -19.29 1.79 7.01
CA GLY A 268 -18.21 2.49 6.31
C GLY A 268 -17.79 1.81 5.00
N GLU A 269 -16.91 2.47 4.27
CA GLU A 269 -16.18 1.85 3.16
C GLU A 269 -15.07 0.96 3.71
N ALA A 270 -14.81 -0.16 3.04
CA ALA A 270 -13.56 -0.88 3.13
C ALA A 270 -12.55 -0.15 2.23
#